data_AF-A0A6P5PWZ1-F1
#
_entry.id   AF-A0A6P5PWZ1-F1
#
_cell.length_a   1.000
_cell.length_b   1.000
_cell.length_c   1.000
_cell.angle_alpha   90.00
_cell.angle_beta   90.00
_cell.angle_gamma   90.00
#
_symmetry.space_group_name_H-M   'P 1'
#
loop_
_entity.id
_entity.type
_entity.pdbx_description
1 polymer ?
#
loop_
_entity_poly.entity_id
_entity_poly.type
_entity_poly.pdbx_seq_one_letter_code
_entity_poly.pdbx_strand_id
1 'polypeptide(L)'
;MNATVKCTLLIILGVEIIIGCLGNGFIAVVNIMDWAKRRKISLVDEIFTALAISRLAFVWSLLIVLFISELYSALMTKRKVLIIFNNSWTVINHFNIWLATCLSIFYFLKIANFSNSIFLSLRWRVKTVVSVTLLVSLLLLFVNVLVTNTFIVISVDVYKVNMSYSSHSDNNLHISRIFLFANTIFTSIPFSVTLTIFLLLIFSLWTHLKNMQHNAKDSRDLSTTAHFKALQMMVTFLLLYTIFFLALVMQSSKMNFLSSTVFNFFFEVISLAFPSGHSCVLILGNSKLRQTFISTVWWLKSSFNAAELQGP
;
A
#
# COMPACT_ATOMS: atom_id res chain seq x y z
N MET A 1 23.48 21.76 -6.23
CA MET A 1 22.41 21.43 -5.25
C MET A 1 21.47 20.34 -5.77
N ASN A 2 20.90 20.46 -6.98
CA ASN A 2 19.96 19.45 -7.51
C ASN A 2 20.56 18.04 -7.69
N ALA A 3 21.83 17.91 -8.07
CA ALA A 3 22.46 16.59 -8.25
C ALA A 3 22.62 15.83 -6.92
N THR A 4 23.13 16.49 -5.89
CA THR A 4 23.27 15.91 -4.54
C THR A 4 21.92 15.47 -3.98
N VAL A 5 20.89 16.31 -4.09
CA VAL A 5 19.53 15.97 -3.65
C VAL A 5 18.97 14.78 -4.43
N LYS A 6 19.14 14.75 -5.76
CA LYS A 6 18.73 13.61 -6.60
C LYS A 6 19.44 12.32 -6.17
N CYS A 7 20.76 12.34 -5.95
CA CYS A 7 21.50 11.17 -5.47
C CYS A 7 21.01 10.70 -4.10
N THR A 8 20.76 11.62 -3.16
CA THR A 8 20.22 11.27 -1.85
C THR A 8 18.84 10.62 -1.96
N LEU A 9 17.93 11.17 -2.78
CA LEU A 9 16.60 10.58 -3.01
C LEU A 9 16.69 9.20 -3.65
N LEU A 10 17.60 8.98 -4.60
CA LEU A 10 17.82 7.66 -5.21
C LEU A 10 18.37 6.64 -4.21
N ILE A 11 19.26 7.06 -3.29
CA ILE A 11 19.75 6.18 -2.22
C ILE A 11 18.59 5.78 -1.29
N ILE A 12 17.77 6.75 -0.88
CA ILE A 12 16.58 6.49 -0.04
C ILE A 12 15.63 5.52 -0.76
N LEU A 13 15.34 5.79 -2.03
CA LEU A 13 14.50 4.95 -2.88
C LEU A 13 15.03 3.51 -2.95
N GLY A 14 16.34 3.35 -3.16
CA GLY A 14 17.00 2.03 -3.19
C GLY A 14 16.87 1.28 -1.87
N VAL A 15 17.05 1.97 -0.74
CA VAL A 15 16.87 1.38 0.60
C VAL A 15 15.42 0.96 0.81
N GLU A 16 14.45 1.80 0.45
CA GLU A 16 13.03 1.49 0.57
C GLU A 16 12.61 0.30 -0.30
N ILE A 17 13.18 0.17 -1.50
CA ILE A 17 12.96 -0.97 -2.41
C ILE A 17 13.50 -2.25 -1.75
N ILE A 18 14.72 -2.23 -1.21
CA ILE A 18 15.30 -3.38 -0.53
C ILE A 18 14.42 -3.80 0.66
N ILE A 19 14.04 -2.85 1.52
CA ILE A 19 13.16 -3.09 2.66
C ILE A 19 11.81 -3.64 2.20
N GLY A 20 11.23 -3.05 1.16
CA GLY A 20 9.94 -3.47 0.60
C GLY A 20 9.98 -4.89 0.04
N CYS A 21 11.03 -5.24 -0.71
CA CYS A 21 11.24 -6.58 -1.24
C CYS A 21 11.45 -7.61 -0.12
N LEU A 22 12.34 -7.32 0.85
CA LEU A 22 12.62 -8.23 1.95
C LEU A 22 11.42 -8.42 2.86
N GLY A 23 10.77 -7.33 3.28
CA GLY A 23 9.63 -7.35 4.19
C GLY A 23 8.42 -8.06 3.59
N ASN A 24 7.97 -7.63 2.40
CA ASN A 24 6.83 -8.25 1.75
C ASN A 24 7.16 -9.66 1.24
N GLY A 25 8.38 -9.90 0.74
CA GLY A 25 8.86 -11.22 0.36
C GLY A 25 8.84 -12.21 1.52
N PHE A 26 9.35 -11.79 2.69
CA PHE A 26 9.30 -12.59 3.92
C PHE A 26 7.87 -12.96 4.32
N ILE A 27 6.94 -11.98 4.34
CA ILE A 27 5.53 -12.23 4.67
C ILE A 27 4.91 -13.25 3.72
N ALA A 28 5.14 -13.09 2.41
CA ALA A 28 4.61 -14.02 1.39
C ALA A 28 5.18 -15.44 1.59
N VAL A 29 6.49 -15.57 1.73
CA VAL A 29 7.16 -16.88 1.89
C VAL A 29 6.67 -17.60 3.14
N VAL A 30 6.61 -16.92 4.30
CA VAL A 30 6.16 -17.53 5.56
C VAL A 30 4.75 -18.08 5.44
N ASN A 31 3.83 -17.31 4.86
CA ASN A 31 2.44 -17.73 4.74
C ASN A 31 2.25 -18.82 3.67
N ILE A 32 2.98 -18.77 2.55
CA ILE A 32 2.95 -19.81 1.51
C ILE A 32 3.51 -21.12 2.06
N MET A 33 4.60 -21.08 2.83
CA MET A 33 5.17 -22.26 3.48
C MET A 33 4.20 -22.88 4.48
N ASP A 34 3.53 -22.06 5.29
CA ASP A 34 2.50 -22.55 6.22
C ASP A 34 1.33 -23.19 5.49
N TRP A 35 0.89 -22.60 4.37
CA TRP A 35 -0.14 -23.19 3.52
C TRP A 35 0.31 -24.53 2.92
N ALA A 36 1.55 -24.63 2.44
CA ALA A 36 2.10 -25.87 1.90
C ALA A 36 2.14 -26.98 2.97
N LYS A 37 2.51 -26.64 4.21
CA LYS A 37 2.56 -27.59 5.34
C LYS A 37 1.18 -28.01 5.85
N ARG A 38 0.26 -27.07 6.03
CA ARG A 38 -1.04 -27.29 6.69
C ARG A 38 -2.20 -27.56 5.73
N ARG A 39 -2.00 -27.34 4.42
CA ARG A 39 -3.02 -27.40 3.36
C ARG A 39 -4.26 -26.53 3.61
N LYS A 40 -4.19 -25.60 4.57
CA LYS A 40 -5.24 -24.66 4.96
C LYS A 40 -4.60 -23.30 5.23
N ILE A 41 -5.23 -22.24 4.75
CA ILE A 41 -4.80 -20.86 4.98
C ILE A 41 -5.90 -20.13 5.77
N SER A 42 -5.51 -19.35 6.77
CA SER A 42 -6.47 -18.50 7.49
C SER A 42 -6.80 -17.28 6.63
N LEU A 43 -7.97 -16.67 6.82
CA LEU A 43 -8.37 -15.46 6.08
C LEU A 43 -7.34 -14.32 6.22
N VAL A 44 -6.73 -14.18 7.40
CA VAL A 44 -5.72 -13.15 7.66
C VAL A 44 -4.43 -13.44 6.89
N ASP A 45 -3.99 -14.70 6.91
CA ASP A 45 -2.79 -15.12 6.16
C ASP A 45 -3.04 -15.00 4.64
N GLU A 46 -4.26 -15.22 4.17
CA GLU A 46 -4.67 -15.02 2.78
C GLU A 46 -4.58 -13.53 2.38
N ILE A 47 -5.17 -12.63 3.17
CA ILE A 47 -5.08 -11.17 2.95
C ILE A 47 -3.63 -10.72 3.01
N PHE A 48 -2.84 -11.20 3.98
CA PHE A 48 -1.42 -10.87 4.09
C PHE A 48 -0.61 -11.32 2.89
N THR A 49 -0.85 -12.54 2.40
CA THR A 49 -0.14 -13.08 1.24
C THR A 49 -0.51 -12.32 -0.02
N ALA A 50 -1.80 -12.08 -0.27
CA ALA A 50 -2.25 -11.27 -1.40
C ALA A 50 -1.70 -9.85 -1.35
N LEU A 51 -1.72 -9.21 -0.17
CA LEU A 51 -1.17 -7.88 0.04
C LEU A 51 0.33 -7.86 -0.24
N ALA A 52 1.09 -8.81 0.31
CA ALA A 52 2.53 -8.92 0.10
C ALA A 52 2.89 -9.10 -1.38
N ILE A 53 2.19 -9.99 -2.10
CA ILE A 53 2.38 -10.18 -3.54
C ILE A 53 2.07 -8.89 -4.32
N SER A 54 0.97 -8.21 -3.97
CA SER A 54 0.60 -6.92 -4.59
C SER A 54 1.65 -5.82 -4.34
N ARG A 55 2.21 -5.75 -3.13
CA ARG A 55 3.29 -4.81 -2.80
C ARG A 55 4.59 -5.13 -3.55
N LEU A 56 4.94 -6.41 -3.69
CA LEU A 56 6.06 -6.81 -4.52
C LEU A 56 5.83 -6.39 -5.98
N ALA A 57 4.65 -6.66 -6.54
CA ALA A 57 4.31 -6.22 -7.90
C ALA A 57 4.43 -4.70 -8.06
N PHE A 58 4.04 -3.92 -7.04
CA PHE A 58 4.23 -2.46 -7.02
C PHE A 58 5.71 -2.05 -7.06
N VAL A 59 6.55 -2.64 -6.22
CA VAL A 59 8.00 -2.37 -6.18
C VAL A 59 8.66 -2.74 -7.51
N TRP A 60 8.37 -3.93 -8.04
CA TRP A 60 8.91 -4.39 -9.32
C TRP A 60 8.42 -3.55 -10.50
N SER A 61 7.15 -3.13 -10.50
CA SER A 61 6.63 -2.23 -11.54
C SER A 61 7.35 -0.89 -11.54
N LEU A 62 7.66 -0.32 -10.37
CA LEU A 62 8.43 0.92 -10.29
C LEU A 62 9.85 0.72 -10.84
N LEU A 63 10.53 -0.36 -10.44
CA LEU A 63 11.86 -0.70 -10.96
C LEU A 63 11.87 -0.82 -12.48
N ILE A 64 10.88 -1.49 -13.07
CA ILE A 64 10.74 -1.63 -14.52
C ILE A 64 10.55 -0.27 -15.18
N VAL A 65 9.70 0.60 -14.61
CA VAL A 65 9.47 1.96 -15.14
C VAL A 65 10.75 2.79 -15.10
N LEU A 66 11.49 2.77 -14.00
CA LEU A 66 12.76 3.48 -13.87
C LEU A 66 13.80 2.98 -14.89
N PHE A 67 13.92 1.66 -15.02
CA PHE A 67 14.87 1.03 -15.95
C PHE A 67 14.56 1.36 -17.41
N ILE A 68 13.28 1.28 -17.81
CA ILE A 68 12.85 1.59 -19.18
C ILE A 68 12.97 3.08 -19.48
N SER A 69 12.69 3.94 -18.49
CA SER A 69 12.82 5.39 -18.66
C SER A 69 14.27 5.83 -18.92
N GLU A 70 15.24 5.19 -18.26
CA GLU A 70 16.66 5.49 -18.43
C GLU A 70 17.26 4.84 -19.70
N LEU A 71 16.95 3.57 -19.99
CA LEU A 71 17.56 2.86 -21.12
C LEU A 71 16.84 3.07 -22.45
N TYR A 72 15.53 3.31 -22.43
CA TYR A 72 14.69 3.35 -23.62
C TYR A 72 13.64 4.46 -23.57
N SER A 73 14.06 5.69 -23.27
CA SER A 73 13.17 6.86 -23.15
C SER A 73 12.25 7.06 -24.36
N ALA A 74 12.71 6.78 -25.58
CA ALA A 74 11.92 6.86 -26.80
C ALA A 74 10.73 5.87 -26.85
N LEU A 75 10.79 4.75 -26.13
CA LEU A 75 9.66 3.81 -26.02
C LEU A 75 8.56 4.37 -25.10
N MET A 76 8.91 5.13 -24.06
CA MET A 76 7.96 5.72 -23.12
C MET A 76 7.04 6.77 -23.77
N THR A 77 7.47 7.37 -24.88
CA THR A 77 6.69 8.34 -25.65
C THR A 77 5.64 7.68 -26.57
N LYS A 78 5.72 6.36 -26.79
CA LYS A 78 4.76 5.66 -27.67
C LYS A 78 3.40 5.53 -26.96
N ARG A 79 2.33 5.99 -27.62
CA ARG A 79 0.93 5.92 -27.13
C ARG A 79 0.53 4.56 -26.55
N LYS A 80 0.80 3.47 -27.27
CA LYS A 80 0.45 2.11 -26.83
C LYS A 80 1.18 1.74 -25.53
N VAL A 81 2.45 2.11 -25.42
CA VAL A 81 3.30 1.83 -24.27
C VAL A 81 2.82 2.62 -23.06
N LEU A 82 2.53 3.91 -23.22
CA LEU A 82 1.98 4.77 -22.18
C LEU A 82 0.64 4.24 -21.61
N ILE A 83 -0.27 3.79 -22.48
CA ILE A 83 -1.54 3.17 -22.06
C ILE A 83 -1.29 1.90 -21.23
N ILE A 84 -0.37 1.04 -21.66
CA ILE A 84 -0.03 -0.21 -20.94
C ILE A 84 0.55 0.11 -19.56
N PHE A 85 1.50 1.05 -19.47
CA PHE A 85 2.09 1.44 -18.19
C PHE A 85 1.06 2.05 -17.24
N ASN A 86 0.26 2.99 -17.72
CA ASN A 86 -0.77 3.64 -16.91
C ASN A 86 -1.80 2.63 -16.38
N ASN A 87 -2.27 1.72 -17.23
CA ASN A 87 -3.20 0.66 -16.81
C ASN A 87 -2.55 -0.30 -15.81
N SER A 88 -1.30 -0.70 -16.05
CA SER A 88 -0.56 -1.58 -15.13
C SER A 88 -0.39 -0.92 -13.77
N TRP A 89 0.00 0.35 -13.74
CA TRP A 89 0.11 1.15 -12.52
C TRP A 89 -1.23 1.24 -11.79
N THR A 90 -2.32 1.58 -12.49
CA THR A 90 -3.66 1.67 -11.91
C THR A 90 -4.10 0.35 -11.29
N VAL A 91 -3.91 -0.78 -11.97
CA VAL A 91 -4.27 -2.11 -11.47
C VAL A 91 -3.48 -2.46 -10.22
N ILE A 92 -2.16 -2.29 -10.26
CA ILE A 92 -1.29 -2.64 -9.14
C ILE A 92 -1.58 -1.76 -7.93
N ASN A 93 -1.70 -0.44 -8.13
CA ASN A 93 -2.03 0.50 -7.07
C ASN A 93 -3.42 0.21 -6.46
N HIS A 94 -4.40 -0.15 -7.30
CA HIS A 94 -5.72 -0.51 -6.85
C HIS A 94 -5.69 -1.74 -5.92
N PHE A 95 -5.09 -2.85 -6.34
CA PHE A 95 -5.01 -4.04 -5.48
C PHE A 95 -4.23 -3.76 -4.20
N ASN A 96 -3.11 -3.03 -4.30
CA ASN A 96 -2.27 -2.64 -3.17
C ASN A 96 -3.12 -1.94 -2.07
N ILE A 97 -3.92 -0.96 -2.47
CA ILE A 97 -4.73 -0.15 -1.56
C ILE A 97 -5.94 -0.94 -1.04
N TRP A 98 -6.70 -1.59 -1.92
CA TRP A 98 -7.91 -2.30 -1.53
C TRP A 98 -7.63 -3.51 -0.63
N LEU A 99 -6.53 -4.24 -0.85
CA LEU A 99 -6.11 -5.30 0.06
C LEU A 99 -5.72 -4.75 1.45
N ALA A 100 -5.10 -3.56 1.49
CA ALA A 100 -4.79 -2.88 2.75
C ALA A 100 -6.07 -2.39 3.47
N THR A 101 -7.06 -1.90 2.74
CA THR A 101 -8.40 -1.57 3.27
C THR A 101 -9.11 -2.81 3.80
N CYS A 102 -9.07 -3.93 3.07
CA CYS A 102 -9.63 -5.21 3.54
C CYS A 102 -9.00 -5.67 4.85
N LEU A 103 -7.68 -5.50 4.98
CA LEU A 103 -6.96 -5.80 6.22
C LEU A 103 -7.42 -4.90 7.38
N SER A 104 -7.69 -3.61 7.11
CA SER A 104 -8.22 -2.68 8.11
C SER A 104 -9.63 -3.05 8.56
N ILE A 105 -10.51 -3.41 7.62
CA ILE A 105 -11.86 -3.93 7.91
C ILE A 105 -11.75 -5.18 8.79
N PHE A 106 -10.88 -6.11 8.43
CA PHE A 106 -10.68 -7.34 9.18
C PHE A 106 -10.27 -7.04 10.63
N TYR A 107 -9.24 -6.21 10.83
CA TYR A 107 -8.77 -5.87 12.17
C TYR A 107 -9.80 -5.09 12.98
N PHE A 108 -10.55 -4.19 12.34
CA PHE A 108 -11.63 -3.46 13.00
C PHE A 108 -12.70 -4.40 13.54
N LEU A 109 -13.21 -5.31 12.71
CA LEU A 109 -14.21 -6.28 13.13
C LEU A 109 -13.71 -7.23 14.22
N LYS A 110 -12.39 -7.44 14.30
CA LYS A 110 -11.75 -8.27 15.32
C LYS A 110 -11.54 -7.53 16.65
N ILE A 111 -11.21 -6.24 16.63
CA ILE A 111 -10.76 -5.47 17.79
C ILE A 111 -11.89 -4.63 18.39
N ALA A 112 -12.71 -3.99 17.55
CA ALA A 112 -13.77 -3.12 18.03
C ALA A 112 -14.83 -3.92 18.78
N ASN A 113 -15.38 -3.31 19.82
CA ASN A 113 -16.42 -3.90 20.65
C ASN A 113 -17.63 -2.97 20.69
N PHE A 114 -18.54 -3.16 19.73
CA PHE A 114 -19.83 -2.48 19.70
C PHE A 114 -20.96 -3.45 19.98
N SER A 115 -21.94 -3.01 20.76
CA SER A 115 -23.17 -3.77 21.05
C SER A 115 -24.25 -3.64 19.96
N ASN A 116 -23.99 -2.87 18.89
CA ASN A 116 -24.94 -2.67 17.80
C ASN A 116 -25.14 -3.96 16.97
N SER A 117 -26.40 -4.32 16.69
CA SER A 117 -26.78 -5.50 15.89
C SER A 117 -26.10 -5.56 14.52
N ILE A 118 -25.97 -4.42 13.83
CA ILE A 118 -25.29 -4.32 12.52
C ILE A 118 -23.82 -4.72 12.66
N PHE A 119 -23.13 -4.22 13.69
CA PHE A 119 -21.72 -4.54 13.93
C PHE A 119 -21.54 -6.03 14.24
N LEU A 120 -22.39 -6.61 15.07
CA LEU A 120 -22.37 -8.04 15.37
C LEU A 120 -22.57 -8.89 14.11
N SER A 121 -23.52 -8.51 13.26
CA SER A 121 -23.75 -9.17 11.96
C SER A 121 -22.51 -9.12 11.06
N LEU A 122 -21.89 -7.94 10.91
CA LEU A 122 -20.66 -7.77 10.13
C LEU A 122 -19.50 -8.60 10.70
N ARG A 123 -19.36 -8.64 12.02
CA ARG A 123 -18.33 -9.43 12.73
C ARG A 123 -18.51 -10.94 12.54
N TRP A 124 -19.75 -11.44 12.52
CA TRP A 124 -20.02 -12.85 12.23
C TRP A 124 -19.75 -13.21 10.75
N ARG A 125 -19.89 -12.24 9.84
CA ARG A 125 -19.75 -12.43 8.40
C ARG A 125 -18.45 -11.87 7.83
N VAL A 126 -17.38 -11.81 8.62
CA VAL A 126 -16.10 -11.17 8.22
C VAL A 126 -15.58 -11.66 6.87
N LYS A 127 -15.61 -12.98 6.60
CA LYS A 127 -15.18 -13.54 5.31
C LYS A 127 -16.02 -12.98 4.15
N THR A 128 -17.33 -12.93 4.32
CA THR A 128 -18.25 -12.37 3.33
C THR A 128 -18.04 -10.88 3.15
N VAL A 129 -17.85 -10.12 4.23
CA VAL A 129 -17.58 -8.67 4.18
C VAL A 129 -16.32 -8.40 3.35
N VAL A 130 -15.20 -9.07 3.66
CA VAL A 130 -13.95 -8.93 2.90
C VAL A 130 -14.14 -9.31 1.43
N SER A 131 -14.82 -10.42 1.16
CA SER A 131 -15.08 -10.86 -0.22
C SER A 131 -15.94 -9.87 -1.00
N VAL A 132 -16.99 -9.31 -0.38
CA VAL A 132 -17.85 -8.31 -1.00
C VAL A 132 -17.09 -7.00 -1.22
N THR A 133 -16.25 -6.59 -0.28
CA THR A 133 -15.38 -5.41 -0.45
C THR A 133 -14.45 -5.57 -1.65
N LEU A 134 -13.82 -6.73 -1.81
CA LEU A 134 -12.98 -7.03 -2.99
C LEU A 134 -13.81 -7.08 -4.28
N LEU A 135 -15.03 -7.60 -4.24
CA LEU A 135 -15.89 -7.62 -5.43
C LEU A 135 -16.28 -6.19 -5.87
N VAL A 136 -16.67 -5.34 -4.91
CA VAL A 136 -16.96 -3.93 -5.17
C VAL A 136 -15.71 -3.20 -5.67
N SER A 137 -14.53 -3.53 -5.12
CA SER A 137 -13.29 -2.93 -5.59
C SER A 137 -13.01 -3.27 -7.05
N LEU A 138 -13.21 -4.52 -7.48
CA LEU A 138 -13.04 -4.93 -8.87
C LEU A 138 -13.94 -4.16 -9.84
N LEU A 139 -15.19 -3.88 -9.44
CA LEU A 139 -16.08 -3.01 -10.24
C LEU A 139 -15.51 -1.59 -10.34
N LEU A 140 -15.03 -1.03 -9.23
CA LEU A 140 -14.39 0.30 -9.23
C LEU A 140 -13.10 0.32 -10.05
N LEU A 141 -12.32 -0.76 -10.07
CA LEU A 141 -11.15 -0.90 -10.93
C LEU A 141 -11.54 -0.83 -12.40
N PHE A 142 -12.56 -1.59 -12.79
CA PHE A 142 -13.04 -1.60 -14.17
C PHE A 142 -13.47 -0.21 -14.63
N VAL A 143 -14.25 0.50 -13.81
CA VAL A 143 -14.66 1.89 -14.07
C VAL A 143 -13.44 2.81 -14.13
N ASN A 144 -12.49 2.71 -13.21
CA ASN A 144 -11.28 3.54 -13.20
C ASN A 144 -10.45 3.37 -14.48
N VAL A 145 -10.22 2.12 -14.90
CA VAL A 145 -9.47 1.81 -16.12
C VAL A 145 -10.21 2.33 -17.36
N LEU A 146 -11.53 2.16 -17.44
CA LEU A 146 -12.33 2.71 -18.54
C LEU A 146 -12.26 4.23 -18.62
N VAL A 147 -12.50 4.90 -17.50
CA VAL A 147 -12.47 6.37 -17.41
C VAL A 147 -11.09 6.89 -17.82
N THR A 148 -10.04 6.33 -17.22
CA THR A 148 -8.66 6.72 -17.49
C THR A 148 -8.27 6.52 -18.96
N ASN A 149 -8.57 5.36 -19.54
CA ASN A 149 -8.26 5.10 -20.95
C ASN A 149 -9.05 6.01 -21.90
N THR A 150 -10.32 6.26 -21.62
CA THR A 150 -11.16 7.15 -22.43
C THR A 150 -10.59 8.57 -22.43
N PHE A 151 -10.18 9.08 -21.27
CA PHE A 151 -9.53 10.39 -21.18
C PHE A 151 -8.20 10.45 -21.91
N ILE A 152 -7.37 9.40 -21.83
CA ILE A 152 -6.10 9.34 -22.56
C ILE A 152 -6.37 9.35 -24.07
N VAL A 153 -7.32 8.56 -24.56
CA VAL A 153 -7.67 8.49 -25.99
C VAL A 153 -8.18 9.84 -26.49
N ILE A 154 -9.15 10.45 -25.81
CA ILE A 154 -9.70 11.77 -26.18
C ILE A 154 -8.58 12.81 -26.21
N SER A 155 -7.72 12.84 -25.17
CA SER A 155 -6.63 13.82 -25.09
C SER A 155 -5.62 13.65 -26.24
N VAL A 156 -5.36 12.41 -26.67
CA VAL A 156 -4.45 12.13 -27.79
C VAL A 156 -5.09 12.39 -29.15
N ASP A 157 -6.39 12.14 -29.31
CA ASP A 157 -7.10 12.36 -30.58
C ASP A 157 -7.39 13.85 -30.82
N VAL A 158 -7.79 14.61 -29.79
CA VAL A 158 -7.85 16.08 -29.84
C VAL A 158 -6.48 16.67 -30.21
N TYR A 159 -5.40 16.04 -29.74
CA TYR A 159 -4.04 16.46 -30.07
C TYR A 159 -3.66 16.20 -31.54
N LYS A 160 -4.03 15.05 -32.12
CA LYS A 160 -3.79 14.79 -33.55
C LYS A 160 -4.45 15.83 -34.46
N VAL A 161 -5.59 16.38 -34.03
CA VAL A 161 -6.32 17.43 -34.77
C VAL A 161 -5.67 18.81 -34.57
N ASN A 162 -5.11 19.10 -33.39
CA ASN A 162 -4.48 20.39 -33.05
C ASN A 162 -2.97 20.52 -33.39
N MET A 163 -2.41 19.59 -34.18
CA MET A 163 -0.97 19.48 -34.49
C MET A 163 -0.37 20.68 -35.25
N SER A 164 -1.09 21.79 -35.44
CA SER A 164 -0.56 22.99 -36.11
C SER A 164 0.22 23.94 -35.20
N TYR A 165 0.15 23.88 -33.86
CA TYR A 165 0.64 25.01 -33.03
C TYR A 165 1.24 24.77 -31.61
N SER A 166 1.56 23.56 -31.12
CA SER A 166 2.13 23.44 -29.74
C SER A 166 3.21 22.37 -29.49
N SER A 167 4.10 22.68 -28.53
CA SER A 167 5.29 21.91 -28.14
C SER A 167 4.95 20.60 -27.41
N HIS A 168 5.72 19.55 -27.68
CA HIS A 168 5.46 18.18 -27.21
C HIS A 168 5.56 17.98 -25.68
N SER A 169 6.24 18.88 -24.95
CA SER A 169 6.54 18.76 -23.52
C SER A 169 5.38 19.14 -22.60
N ASP A 170 4.62 20.19 -22.92
CA ASP A 170 3.51 20.66 -22.08
C ASP A 170 2.30 19.71 -22.12
N ASN A 171 2.17 18.96 -23.22
CA ASN A 171 1.03 18.07 -23.45
C ASN A 171 1.12 16.74 -22.71
N ASN A 172 2.33 16.16 -22.57
CA ASN A 172 2.54 14.93 -21.77
C ASN A 172 2.24 15.17 -20.28
N LEU A 173 2.51 16.38 -19.79
CA LEU A 173 2.18 16.81 -18.44
C LEU A 173 0.66 16.86 -18.22
N HIS A 174 -0.11 17.29 -19.24
CA HIS A 174 -1.58 17.35 -19.16
C HIS A 174 -2.22 15.96 -19.06
N ILE A 175 -1.76 15.01 -19.88
CA ILE A 175 -2.24 13.61 -19.86
C ILE A 175 -1.89 12.96 -18.51
N SER A 176 -0.66 13.14 -18.04
CA SER A 176 -0.22 12.65 -16.71
C SER A 176 -1.07 13.23 -15.58
N ARG A 177 -1.45 14.50 -15.66
CA ARG A 177 -2.29 15.15 -14.64
C ARG A 177 -3.69 14.56 -14.58
N ILE A 178 -4.36 14.40 -15.73
CA ILE A 178 -5.70 13.80 -15.78
C ILE A 178 -5.66 12.37 -15.26
N PHE A 179 -4.64 11.60 -15.67
CA PHE A 179 -4.41 10.25 -15.18
C PHE A 179 -4.29 10.20 -13.65
N LEU A 180 -3.42 11.03 -13.07
CA LEU A 180 -3.21 11.09 -11.63
C LEU A 180 -4.46 11.54 -10.90
N PHE A 181 -5.16 12.56 -11.42
CA PHE A 181 -6.40 13.06 -10.83
C PHE A 181 -7.50 11.99 -10.79
N ALA A 182 -7.73 11.28 -11.90
CA ALA A 182 -8.67 10.17 -11.93
C ALA A 182 -8.31 9.09 -10.89
N ASN A 183 -7.05 8.65 -10.87
CA ASN A 183 -6.60 7.66 -9.89
C ASN A 183 -6.72 8.15 -8.44
N THR A 184 -6.49 9.43 -8.16
CA THR A 184 -6.68 10.05 -6.83
C THR A 184 -8.15 9.98 -6.41
N ILE A 185 -9.09 10.28 -7.31
CA ILE A 185 -10.54 10.17 -7.04
C ILE A 185 -10.89 8.72 -6.65
N PHE A 186 -10.50 7.74 -7.46
CA PHE A 186 -10.81 6.33 -7.13
C PHE A 186 -10.11 5.84 -5.86
N THR A 187 -8.93 6.38 -5.54
CA THR A 187 -8.19 6.07 -4.31
C THR A 187 -8.81 6.73 -3.07
N SER A 188 -9.57 7.82 -3.22
CA SER A 188 -10.25 8.49 -2.11
C SER A 188 -11.33 7.61 -1.46
N ILE A 189 -11.93 6.69 -2.22
CA ILE A 189 -12.96 5.75 -1.75
C ILE A 189 -12.39 4.81 -0.67
N PRO A 190 -11.37 3.96 -0.95
CA PRO A 190 -10.78 3.10 0.07
C PRO A 190 -10.12 3.90 1.20
N PHE A 191 -9.59 5.09 0.94
CA PHE A 191 -9.04 5.98 1.98
C PHE A 191 -10.13 6.39 2.98
N SER A 192 -11.28 6.86 2.48
CA SER A 192 -12.42 7.24 3.31
C SER A 192 -12.91 6.07 4.16
N VAL A 193 -12.99 4.86 3.57
CA VAL A 193 -13.35 3.64 4.31
C VAL A 193 -12.36 3.37 5.44
N THR A 194 -11.05 3.41 5.18
CA THR A 194 -10.04 3.20 6.24
C THR A 194 -10.08 4.26 7.33
N LEU A 195 -10.34 5.52 6.96
CA LEU A 195 -10.47 6.63 7.91
C LEU A 195 -11.69 6.44 8.80
N THR A 196 -12.86 6.13 8.22
CA THR A 196 -14.08 5.86 8.99
C THR A 196 -13.88 4.70 9.97
N ILE A 197 -13.25 3.61 9.51
CA ILE A 197 -12.93 2.45 10.36
C ILE A 197 -12.07 2.85 11.55
N PHE A 198 -11.05 3.65 11.31
CA PHE A 198 -10.15 4.10 12.36
C PHE A 198 -10.85 5.02 13.38
N LEU A 199 -11.68 5.95 12.92
CA LEU A 199 -12.49 6.80 13.79
C LEU A 199 -13.45 5.98 14.64
N LEU A 200 -14.11 4.97 14.05
CA LEU A 200 -14.95 4.03 14.79
C LEU A 200 -14.15 3.22 15.80
N LEU A 201 -12.92 2.81 15.48
CA LEU A 201 -12.05 2.08 16.40
C LEU A 201 -11.66 2.94 17.62
N ILE A 202 -11.30 4.21 17.41
CA ILE A 202 -11.02 5.16 18.50
C ILE A 202 -12.25 5.31 19.38
N PHE A 203 -13.42 5.53 18.79
CA PHE A 203 -14.66 5.68 19.53
C PHE A 203 -14.99 4.43 20.35
N SER A 204 -14.86 3.24 19.77
CA SER A 204 -15.06 1.96 20.46
C SER A 204 -14.13 1.82 21.67
N LEU A 205 -12.84 2.13 21.50
CA LEU A 205 -11.85 2.01 22.56
C LEU A 205 -12.13 3.02 23.68
N TRP A 206 -12.45 4.25 23.32
CA TRP A 206 -12.80 5.31 24.27
C TRP A 206 -13.98 4.90 25.15
N THR A 207 -15.06 4.40 24.53
CA THR A 207 -16.22 3.86 25.26
C THR A 207 -15.83 2.70 26.17
N HIS A 208 -15.00 1.77 25.69
CA HIS A 208 -14.56 0.63 26.49
C HIS A 208 -13.73 1.05 27.71
N LEU A 209 -12.78 1.97 27.54
CA LEU A 209 -11.95 2.51 28.63
C LEU A 209 -12.79 3.25 29.67
N LYS A 210 -13.76 4.06 29.23
CA LYS A 210 -14.71 4.73 30.14
C LYS A 210 -15.53 3.73 30.95
N ASN A 211 -16.02 2.68 30.31
CA ASN A 211 -16.79 1.62 30.98
C ASN A 211 -15.92 0.80 31.95
N MET A 212 -14.65 0.57 31.65
CA MET A 212 -13.72 -0.07 32.59
C MET A 212 -13.44 0.81 33.81
N GLN A 213 -13.22 2.12 33.62
CA GLN A 213 -12.98 3.06 34.73
C GLN A 213 -14.15 3.14 35.71
N HIS A 214 -15.39 3.04 35.24
CA HIS A 214 -16.57 3.02 36.10
C HIS A 214 -16.79 1.69 36.85
N ASN A 215 -16.17 0.60 36.42
CA ASN A 215 -16.34 -0.74 36.99
C ASN A 215 -15.11 -1.23 37.79
N ALA A 216 -14.16 -0.33 38.12
CA ALA A 216 -12.87 -0.70 38.70
C ALA A 216 -12.95 -1.13 40.19
N LYS A 217 -13.33 -2.39 40.41
CA LYS A 217 -12.77 -3.25 41.47
C LYS A 217 -12.06 -4.41 40.76
N ASP A 218 -10.73 -4.38 40.80
CA ASP A 218 -9.84 -5.51 40.56
C ASP A 218 -9.94 -6.27 39.21
N SER A 219 -9.20 -5.81 38.20
CA SER A 219 -8.40 -6.70 37.34
C SER A 219 -7.47 -5.88 36.44
N ARG A 220 -6.15 -6.06 36.62
CA ARG A 220 -5.11 -5.51 35.75
C ARG A 220 -5.01 -6.42 34.53
N ASP A 221 -5.74 -6.08 33.48
CA ASP A 221 -6.05 -7.03 32.43
C ASP A 221 -4.98 -7.06 31.31
N LEU A 222 -4.32 -8.20 31.12
CA LEU A 222 -3.32 -8.47 30.05
C LEU A 222 -3.89 -8.22 28.63
N SER A 223 -5.22 -8.26 28.48
CA SER A 223 -5.92 -8.00 27.21
C SER A 223 -5.70 -6.56 26.71
N THR A 224 -5.67 -5.57 27.63
CA THR A 224 -5.53 -4.14 27.30
C THR A 224 -4.23 -3.84 26.54
N THR A 225 -3.15 -4.53 26.90
CA THR A 225 -1.83 -4.31 26.27
C THR A 225 -1.79 -4.82 24.83
N ALA A 226 -2.46 -5.95 24.56
CA ALA A 226 -2.57 -6.48 23.20
C ALA A 226 -3.48 -5.60 22.32
N HIS A 227 -4.60 -5.11 22.87
CA HIS A 227 -5.49 -4.16 22.20
C HIS A 227 -4.76 -2.85 21.88
N PHE A 228 -3.98 -2.31 22.81
CA PHE A 228 -3.19 -1.09 22.60
C PHE A 228 -2.13 -1.25 21.52
N LYS A 229 -1.40 -2.37 21.50
CA LYS A 229 -0.43 -2.67 20.43
C LYS A 229 -1.09 -2.78 19.06
N ALA A 230 -2.26 -3.42 18.99
CA ALA A 230 -3.01 -3.51 17.74
C ALA A 230 -3.49 -2.13 17.25
N LEU A 231 -3.92 -1.28 18.18
CA LEU A 231 -4.28 0.10 17.87
C LEU A 231 -3.09 0.88 17.34
N GLN A 232 -1.93 0.81 18.00
CA GLN A 232 -0.69 1.47 17.57
C GLN A 232 -0.29 1.08 16.14
N MET A 233 -0.44 -0.20 15.76
CA MET A 233 -0.28 -0.63 14.36
C MET A 233 -1.27 0.02 13.42
N MET A 234 -2.54 0.14 13.81
CA MET A 234 -3.57 0.74 12.97
C MET A 234 -3.38 2.25 12.81
N VAL A 235 -2.90 2.95 13.86
CA VAL A 235 -2.51 4.38 13.77
C VAL A 235 -1.35 4.55 12.79
N THR A 236 -0.29 3.77 12.94
CA THR A 236 0.89 3.86 12.06
C THR A 236 0.54 3.52 10.61
N PHE A 237 -0.31 2.51 10.40
CA PHE A 237 -0.85 2.19 9.08
C PHE A 237 -1.65 3.36 8.47
N LEU A 238 -2.59 3.96 9.23
CA LEU A 238 -3.38 5.08 8.74
C LEU A 238 -2.51 6.30 8.43
N LEU A 239 -1.50 6.57 9.27
CA LEU A 239 -0.57 7.67 9.06
C LEU A 239 0.21 7.48 7.76
N LEU A 240 0.79 6.29 7.53
CA LEU A 240 1.50 5.99 6.28
C LEU A 240 0.56 6.10 5.07
N TYR A 241 -0.69 5.63 5.19
CA TYR A 241 -1.66 5.74 4.10
C TYR A 241 -2.09 7.20 3.85
N THR A 242 -2.22 8.01 4.90
CA THR A 242 -2.56 9.44 4.78
C THR A 242 -1.44 10.20 4.09
N ILE A 243 -0.18 9.92 4.44
CA ILE A 243 0.99 10.51 3.76
C ILE A 243 0.99 10.13 2.27
N PHE A 244 0.77 8.85 1.96
CA PHE A 244 0.65 8.36 0.59
C PHE A 244 -0.48 9.05 -0.18
N PHE A 245 -1.67 9.15 0.42
CA PHE A 245 -2.82 9.79 -0.20
C PHE A 245 -2.59 11.28 -0.43
N LEU A 246 -2.01 11.98 0.55
CA LEU A 246 -1.67 13.39 0.41
C LEU A 246 -0.63 13.62 -0.69
N ALA A 247 0.35 12.72 -0.81
CA ALA A 247 1.32 12.74 -1.91
C ALA A 247 0.64 12.60 -3.28
N LEU A 248 -0.30 11.66 -3.44
CA LEU A 248 -1.10 11.54 -4.67
C LEU A 248 -1.93 12.79 -4.96
N VAL A 249 -2.58 13.36 -3.95
CA VAL A 249 -3.34 14.61 -4.09
C VAL A 249 -2.43 15.73 -4.56
N MET A 250 -1.30 15.96 -3.88
CA MET A 250 -0.32 16.99 -4.26
C MET A 250 0.22 16.78 -5.68
N GLN A 251 0.54 15.55 -6.05
CA GLN A 251 1.04 15.21 -7.39
C GLN A 251 -0.04 15.45 -8.47
N SER A 252 -1.30 15.19 -8.16
CA SER A 252 -2.44 15.41 -9.08
C SER A 252 -2.88 16.87 -9.18
N SER A 253 -2.82 17.64 -8.09
CA SER A 253 -3.28 19.04 -8.04
C SER A 253 -2.26 20.02 -8.59
N LYS A 254 -0.98 19.64 -8.64
CA LYS A 254 0.17 20.42 -9.13
C LYS A 254 -0.07 21.94 -9.10
N MET A 255 -0.10 22.51 -7.89
CA MET A 255 0.26 23.92 -7.68
C MET A 255 1.55 24.15 -8.48
N ASN A 256 1.64 25.26 -9.22
CA ASN A 256 2.65 25.68 -10.22
C ASN A 256 4.17 25.44 -9.96
N PHE A 257 4.59 24.60 -9.01
CA PHE A 257 5.96 24.14 -8.80
C PHE A 257 6.35 23.10 -9.87
N LEU A 258 6.85 23.69 -10.97
CA LEU A 258 7.52 23.17 -12.15
C LEU A 258 8.09 21.74 -12.10
N SER A 259 7.75 20.97 -13.14
CA SER A 259 8.51 20.01 -13.99
C SER A 259 9.92 19.50 -13.62
N SER A 260 10.38 19.59 -12.39
CA SER A 260 11.70 19.12 -11.96
C SER A 260 11.68 17.62 -11.66
N THR A 261 12.66 16.90 -12.21
CA THR A 261 12.91 15.47 -11.97
C THR A 261 13.02 15.15 -10.48
N VAL A 262 13.55 16.08 -9.67
CA VAL A 262 13.70 15.91 -8.22
C VAL A 262 12.36 15.73 -7.51
N PHE A 263 11.32 16.45 -7.93
CA PHE A 263 9.99 16.32 -7.33
C PHE A 263 9.33 14.98 -7.65
N ASN A 264 9.52 14.46 -8.86
CA ASN A 264 9.00 13.14 -9.21
C ASN A 264 9.64 12.06 -8.32
N PHE A 265 10.97 12.08 -8.15
CA PHE A 265 11.66 11.16 -7.23
C PHE A 265 11.18 11.32 -5.78
N PHE A 266 10.90 12.54 -5.33
CA PHE A 266 10.36 12.78 -3.99
C PHE A 266 8.99 12.13 -3.79
N PHE A 267 8.08 12.24 -4.75
CA PHE A 267 6.78 11.57 -4.70
C PHE A 267 6.90 10.04 -4.80
N GLU A 268 7.87 9.52 -5.56
CA GLU A 268 8.15 8.08 -5.65
C GLU A 268 8.64 7.53 -4.32
N VAL A 269 9.55 8.22 -3.63
CA VAL A 269 10.01 7.88 -2.27
C VAL A 269 8.82 7.83 -1.31
N ILE A 270 7.98 8.88 -1.27
CA ILE A 270 6.79 8.87 -0.41
C ILE A 270 5.84 7.72 -0.77
N SER A 271 5.70 7.43 -2.06
CA SER A 271 4.81 6.36 -2.55
C SER A 271 5.29 4.97 -2.12
N LEU A 272 6.61 4.76 -2.03
CA LEU A 272 7.23 3.50 -1.60
C LEU A 272 7.34 3.36 -0.08
N ALA A 273 7.45 4.47 0.65
CA ALA A 273 7.47 4.48 2.10
C ALA A 273 6.23 3.77 2.70
N PHE A 274 5.05 3.89 2.06
CA PHE A 274 3.85 3.19 2.50
C PHE A 274 3.94 1.66 2.39
N PRO A 275 4.19 1.04 1.21
CA PRO A 275 4.49 -0.39 1.06
C PRO A 275 5.53 -0.93 2.04
N SER A 276 6.67 -0.23 2.13
CA SER A 276 7.83 -0.71 2.88
C SER A 276 7.60 -0.56 4.38
N GLY A 277 7.18 0.62 4.82
CA GLY A 277 6.86 0.90 6.21
C GLY A 277 5.73 0.01 6.75
N HIS A 278 4.67 -0.20 5.97
CA HIS A 278 3.57 -1.08 6.41
C HIS A 278 4.03 -2.53 6.59
N SER A 279 4.91 -3.05 5.73
CA SER A 279 5.44 -4.41 5.89
C SER A 279 6.24 -4.56 7.21
N CYS A 280 7.04 -3.56 7.58
CA CYS A 280 7.74 -3.53 8.86
C CYS A 280 6.78 -3.53 10.04
N VAL A 281 5.72 -2.70 9.98
CA VAL A 281 4.67 -2.65 11.02
C VAL A 281 3.99 -4.02 11.18
N LEU A 282 3.66 -4.68 10.08
CA LEU A 282 3.02 -6.01 10.11
C LEU A 282 3.94 -7.08 10.71
N ILE A 283 5.22 -7.10 10.34
CA ILE A 283 6.19 -8.07 10.90
C ILE A 283 6.35 -7.84 12.40
N LEU A 284 6.45 -6.59 12.85
CA LEU A 284 6.69 -6.26 14.26
C LEU A 284 5.48 -6.53 15.15
N GLY A 285 4.27 -6.25 14.67
CA GLY A 285 3.08 -6.32 15.51
C GLY A 285 2.28 -7.61 15.39
N ASN A 286 2.53 -8.46 14.38
CA ASN A 286 2.02 -9.82 14.37
C ASN A 286 3.00 -10.77 15.09
N SER A 287 2.54 -11.43 16.16
CA SER A 287 3.39 -12.30 16.98
C SER A 287 3.99 -13.48 16.20
N LYS A 288 3.21 -14.08 15.29
CA LYS A 288 3.64 -15.18 14.42
C LYS A 288 4.75 -14.70 13.48
N LEU A 289 4.52 -13.62 12.72
CA LEU A 289 5.53 -13.08 11.81
C LEU A 289 6.80 -12.65 12.54
N ARG A 290 6.65 -11.99 13.70
CA ARG A 290 7.80 -11.55 14.52
C ARG A 290 8.64 -12.73 15.01
N GLN A 291 8.01 -13.77 15.54
CA GLN A 291 8.72 -14.96 16.03
C GLN A 291 9.46 -15.68 14.91
N THR A 292 8.83 -15.85 13.75
CA THR A 292 9.48 -16.44 12.57
C THR A 292 10.63 -15.58 12.07
N PHE A 293 10.49 -14.25 12.11
CA PHE A 293 11.55 -13.33 11.70
C PHE A 293 12.77 -13.43 12.63
N ILE A 294 12.56 -13.42 13.95
CA ILE A 294 13.65 -13.59 14.93
C ILE A 294 14.33 -14.95 14.73
N SER A 295 13.57 -16.02 14.55
CA SER A 295 14.10 -17.37 14.37
C SER A 295 14.96 -17.49 13.10
N THR A 296 14.51 -16.89 11.99
CA THR A 296 15.26 -16.89 10.72
C THR A 296 16.55 -16.07 10.82
N VAL A 297 16.52 -14.91 11.49
CA VAL A 297 17.73 -14.10 11.73
C VAL A 297 18.73 -14.85 12.61
N TRP A 298 18.27 -15.49 13.69
CA TRP A 298 19.13 -16.32 14.55
C TRP A 298 19.76 -17.48 13.80
N TRP A 299 18.98 -18.17 12.98
CA TRP A 299 19.47 -19.27 12.15
C TRP A 299 20.52 -18.79 11.15
N LEU A 300 20.27 -17.69 10.43
CA LEU A 300 21.24 -17.09 9.53
C LEU A 300 22.54 -16.75 10.25
N LYS A 301 22.45 -16.08 11.41
CA LYS A 301 23.63 -15.77 12.24
C LYS A 301 24.43 -17.02 12.62
N SER A 302 23.76 -18.10 13.06
CA SER A 302 24.44 -19.35 13.39
C SER A 302 25.10 -20.01 12.17
N SER A 303 24.46 -19.93 11.00
CA SER A 303 25.00 -20.50 9.76
C SER A 303 26.24 -19.74 9.26
N PHE A 304 26.26 -18.41 9.38
CA PHE A 304 27.43 -17.61 9.05
C PHE A 304 28.60 -17.91 9.99
N ASN A 305 28.35 -17.96 11.30
CA ASN A 305 29.38 -18.31 12.27
C ASN A 305 29.96 -19.72 12.03
N ALA A 306 29.13 -20.68 11.64
CA ALA A 306 29.58 -22.03 11.30
C ALA A 306 30.41 -22.09 10.01
N ALA A 307 30.09 -21.28 9.02
CA ALA A 307 30.85 -21.16 7.77
C ALA A 307 32.22 -20.47 7.98
N GLU A 308 32.29 -19.50 8.90
CA GLU A 308 33.52 -18.78 9.24
C GLU A 308 34.50 -19.68 10.05
N LEU A 309 33.97 -20.56 10.89
CA LEU A 309 34.73 -21.62 11.59
C LEU A 309 35.24 -22.74 10.66
N GLN A 310 34.74 -22.83 9.43
CA GLN A 310 35.15 -23.80 8.41
C GLN A 310 36.09 -23.19 7.34
N GLY A 311 36.52 -21.94 7.50
CA GLY A 311 37.60 -21.35 6.70
C GLY A 311 38.97 -21.92 7.08
N PRO A 312 39.95 -21.94 6.14
CA PRO A 312 41.20 -22.71 6.23
C PRO A 312 42.12 -22.34 7.40
#